data_AF-A0A0D3F0I9-F1
#
_entry.id   AF-A0A0D3F0I9-F1
#
_cell.length_a   1.000
_cell.length_b   1.000
_cell.length_c   1.000
_cell.angle_alpha   90.00
_cell.angle_beta   90.00
_cell.angle_gamma   90.00
#
_symmetry.space_group_name_H-M   'P 1'
#
loop_
_entity.id
_entity.type
_entity.pdbx_description
1 polymer ?
#
loop_
_entity_poly.entity_id
_entity_poly.type
_entity_poly.pdbx_seq_one_letter_code
_entity_poly.pdbx_strand_id
1 'polypeptide(L)'
;MASDELPVAAAAAEEEDLARAAHSLRRLAVAHRLGTVPAGEASVFVAASAVHRADAMEACRYVIDEVKASVPIWKKEVYDDGEVWKENREFLDRTTTDGATASSPAPATRPAKGGGCCGSKVRVNES
;
A
#
# COMPACT_ATOMS: atom_id res chain seq x y z
N MET A 1 7.19 6.84 23.33
CA MET A 1 8.14 6.73 22.20
C MET A 1 8.12 5.36 21.51
N ALA A 2 7.35 4.36 21.99
CA ALA A 2 7.31 3.00 21.42
C ALA A 2 5.94 2.58 20.83
N SER A 3 5.05 3.54 20.56
CA SER A 3 3.65 3.24 20.20
C SER A 3 3.33 3.34 18.71
N ASP A 4 4.25 3.87 17.90
CA ASP A 4 4.04 4.13 16.46
C ASP A 4 4.52 3.00 15.53
N GLU A 5 5.35 2.06 16.02
CA GLU A 5 5.98 1.05 15.15
C GLU A 5 5.03 -0.05 14.67
N LEU A 6 4.07 -0.44 15.53
CA LEU A 6 3.30 -1.66 15.34
C LEU A 6 2.12 -1.55 14.38
N PRO A 7 1.31 -0.47 14.37
CA PRO A 7 0.08 -0.48 13.58
C PRO A 7 0.36 -0.44 12.08
N VAL A 8 1.22 0.47 11.60
CA VAL A 8 1.54 0.60 10.16
C VAL A 8 2.22 -0.65 9.61
N ALA A 9 3.20 -1.21 10.34
CA ALA A 9 3.93 -2.39 9.88
C ALA A 9 3.05 -3.65 9.88
N ALA A 10 2.20 -3.82 10.90
CA ALA A 10 1.25 -4.94 10.95
C ALA A 10 0.20 -4.83 9.85
N ALA A 11 -0.40 -3.65 9.67
CA ALA A 11 -1.35 -3.41 8.58
C ALA A 11 -0.69 -3.65 7.21
N ALA A 12 0.52 -3.15 6.98
CA ALA A 12 1.24 -3.40 5.74
C ALA A 12 1.48 -4.90 5.49
N ALA A 13 1.81 -5.69 6.52
CA ALA A 13 2.03 -7.13 6.36
C ALA A 13 0.74 -7.89 5.99
N GLU A 14 -0.39 -7.56 6.62
CA GLU A 14 -1.69 -8.17 6.28
C GLU A 14 -2.11 -7.80 4.84
N GLU A 15 -1.99 -6.53 4.49
CA GLU A 15 -2.34 -6.04 3.15
C GLU A 15 -1.39 -6.60 2.08
N GLU A 16 -0.13 -6.85 2.43
CA GLU A 16 0.83 -7.51 1.55
C GLU A 16 0.38 -8.93 1.16
N ASP A 17 -0.14 -9.71 2.11
CA ASP A 17 -0.63 -11.06 1.87
C ASP A 17 -1.90 -11.05 1.02
N LEU A 18 -2.83 -10.13 1.29
CA LEU A 18 -4.04 -9.95 0.48
C LEU A 18 -3.71 -9.52 -0.95
N ALA A 19 -2.78 -8.57 -1.13
CA ALA A 19 -2.33 -8.12 -2.44
C ALA A 19 -1.66 -9.24 -3.23
N ARG A 20 -0.85 -10.08 -2.58
CA ARG A 20 -0.25 -11.28 -3.21
C ARG A 20 -1.29 -12.33 -3.60
N ALA A 21 -2.40 -12.43 -2.87
CA ALA A 21 -3.48 -13.37 -3.19
C ALA A 21 -4.32 -12.91 -4.39
N ALA A 22 -4.60 -11.60 -4.52
CA ALA A 22 -5.41 -11.08 -5.63
C ALA A 22 -4.63 -10.73 -6.90
N HIS A 23 -3.32 -10.47 -6.80
CA HIS A 23 -2.50 -10.07 -7.95
C HIS A 23 -1.37 -11.07 -8.19
N SER A 24 -1.01 -11.29 -9.46
CA SER A 24 0.09 -12.20 -9.84
C SER A 24 1.47 -11.56 -9.60
N LEU A 25 1.80 -11.32 -8.33
CA LEU A 25 3.04 -10.65 -7.90
C LEU A 25 4.21 -11.62 -7.74
N ARG A 26 5.42 -11.11 -8.00
CA ARG A 26 6.70 -11.79 -7.71
C ARG A 26 7.25 -11.38 -6.36
N ARG A 27 7.22 -10.07 -6.09
CA ARG A 27 7.66 -9.43 -4.84
C ARG A 27 6.77 -8.21 -4.58
N LEU A 28 6.54 -7.93 -3.32
CA LEU A 28 5.89 -6.72 -2.81
C LEU A 28 6.63 -6.35 -1.52
N ALA A 29 6.94 -5.07 -1.36
CA ALA A 29 7.57 -4.52 -0.18
C ALA A 29 6.93 -3.16 0.16
N VAL A 30 6.63 -2.97 1.44
CA VAL A 30 6.12 -1.72 2.00
C VAL A 30 7.07 -1.22 3.08
N ALA A 31 7.33 0.09 3.09
CA ALA A 31 8.09 0.74 4.15
C ALA A 31 7.48 2.10 4.48
N HIS A 32 7.56 2.48 5.75
CA HIS A 32 7.10 3.78 6.22
C HIS A 32 8.15 4.39 7.14
N ARG A 33 8.45 5.67 6.91
CA ARG A 33 9.35 6.46 7.72
C ARG A 33 8.62 6.99 8.95
N LEU A 34 9.25 6.89 10.11
CA LEU A 34 8.75 7.47 11.35
C LEU A 34 9.55 8.72 11.72
N GLY A 35 8.94 9.59 12.53
CA GLY A 35 9.55 10.83 13.00
C GLY A 35 9.50 11.96 11.97
N THR A 36 10.47 12.86 12.03
CA THR A 36 10.49 14.06 11.19
C THR A 36 10.85 13.73 9.75
N VAL A 37 9.99 14.13 8.82
CA VAL A 37 10.19 13.96 7.37
C VAL A 37 10.29 15.34 6.73
N PRO A 38 11.42 15.71 6.10
CA PRO A 38 11.54 16.97 5.38
C PRO A 38 10.49 17.11 4.27
N ALA A 39 10.10 18.35 3.96
CA ALA A 39 9.21 18.60 2.84
C ALA A 39 9.83 18.11 1.52
N GLY A 40 9.07 17.36 0.73
CA GLY A 40 9.52 16.76 -0.53
C GLY A 40 10.11 15.35 -0.41
N GLU A 41 10.32 14.85 0.81
CA GLU A 41 10.80 13.48 1.04
C GLU A 41 9.66 12.45 1.10
N ALA A 42 9.96 11.22 0.69
CA ALA A 42 8.99 10.12 0.76
C ALA A 42 8.81 9.64 2.21
N SER A 43 7.57 9.71 2.71
CA SER A 43 7.18 9.14 4.00
C SER A 43 6.80 7.67 3.90
N VAL A 44 6.05 7.28 2.87
CA VAL A 44 5.65 5.89 2.58
C VAL A 44 6.28 5.46 1.26
N PHE A 45 6.68 4.20 1.18
CA PHE A 45 7.18 3.55 -0.01
C PHE A 45 6.46 2.21 -0.21
N VAL A 46 5.99 1.97 -1.44
CA VAL A 46 5.41 0.69 -1.86
C VAL A 46 6.05 0.28 -3.18
N ALA A 47 6.58 -0.93 -3.25
CA ALA A 47 7.16 -1.49 -4.46
C ALA A 47 6.59 -2.87 -4.75
N ALA A 48 5.97 -3.01 -5.92
CA ALA A 48 5.48 -4.28 -6.44
C ALA A 48 6.23 -4.67 -7.71
N SER A 49 6.50 -5.96 -7.86
CA SER A 49 6.99 -6.55 -9.11
C SER A 49 6.05 -7.67 -9.53
N ALA A 50 5.75 -7.74 -10.82
CA ALA A 50 4.83 -8.72 -11.40
C ALA A 50 5.26 -9.06 -12.82
N VAL A 51 4.72 -10.14 -13.37
CA VAL A 51 4.95 -10.52 -14.77
C VAL A 51 4.30 -9.49 -15.71
N HIS A 52 3.15 -8.93 -15.33
CA HIS A 52 2.45 -7.91 -16.09
C HIS A 52 2.39 -6.61 -15.30
N ARG A 53 2.69 -5.50 -15.99
CA ARG A 53 2.65 -4.16 -15.39
C ARG A 53 1.32 -3.83 -14.72
N ALA A 54 0.21 -4.32 -15.26
CA ALA A 54 -1.12 -4.08 -14.73
C ALA A 54 -1.24 -4.59 -13.29
N ASP A 55 -0.75 -5.80 -13.03
CA ASP A 55 -0.85 -6.43 -11.72
C ASP A 55 0.05 -5.71 -10.69
N ALA A 56 1.24 -5.25 -11.10
CA ALA A 56 2.12 -4.46 -10.23
C ALA A 56 1.55 -3.08 -9.91
N MET A 57 1.01 -2.37 -10.92
CA MET A 57 0.42 -1.04 -10.74
C MET A 57 -0.83 -1.08 -9.86
N GLU A 58 -1.68 -2.09 -10.08
CA GLU A 58 -2.89 -2.31 -9.30
C GLU A 58 -2.57 -2.65 -7.84
N ALA A 59 -1.61 -3.56 -7.61
CA ALA A 59 -1.18 -3.90 -6.25
C ALA A 59 -0.57 -2.72 -5.50
N CYS A 60 0.30 -1.92 -6.14
CA CYS A 60 0.85 -0.73 -5.49
C CYS A 60 -0.26 0.24 -5.05
N ARG A 61 -1.28 0.42 -5.89
CA ARG A 61 -2.42 1.29 -5.58
C ARG A 61 -3.27 0.74 -4.45
N TYR A 62 -3.62 -0.55 -4.53
CA TYR A 62 -4.38 -1.23 -3.49
C TYR A 62 -3.71 -1.10 -2.12
N VAL A 63 -2.41 -1.45 -2.04
CA VAL A 63 -1.67 -1.46 -0.77
C VAL A 63 -1.59 -0.06 -0.14
N ILE A 64 -1.33 1.00 -0.92
CA ILE A 64 -1.25 2.34 -0.34
C ILE A 64 -2.62 2.85 0.14
N ASP A 65 -3.69 2.54 -0.59
CA ASP A 65 -5.06 2.95 -0.24
C ASP A 65 -5.49 2.21 1.04
N GLU A 66 -5.19 0.91 1.15
CA GLU A 66 -5.53 0.11 2.33
C GLU A 66 -4.71 0.46 3.56
N VAL A 67 -3.39 0.65 3.44
CA VAL A 67 -2.57 1.11 4.56
C VAL A 67 -3.12 2.43 5.10
N LYS A 68 -3.47 3.38 4.23
CA LYS A 68 -4.06 4.65 4.67
C LYS A 68 -5.46 4.51 5.26
N ALA A 69 -6.20 3.46 4.96
CA ALA A 69 -7.54 3.29 5.50
C ALA A 69 -7.55 2.43 6.79
N SER A 70 -6.56 1.55 6.97
CA SER A 70 -6.47 0.62 8.11
C SER A 70 -5.81 1.23 9.34
N VAL A 71 -4.89 2.19 9.18
CA VAL A 71 -4.16 2.77 10.32
C VAL A 71 -4.34 4.27 10.43
N PRO A 72 -4.49 4.80 11.65
CA PRO A 72 -4.56 6.24 11.87
C PRO A 72 -3.16 6.84 11.72
N ILE A 73 -2.93 7.54 10.62
CA ILE A 73 -1.65 8.20 10.32
C ILE A 73 -1.78 9.67 10.70
N TRP A 74 -1.11 10.04 11.80
CA TRP A 74 -1.09 11.41 12.30
C TRP A 74 0.15 12.14 11.77
N LYS A 75 -0.05 13.19 10.98
CA LYS A 75 1.01 14.05 10.46
C LYS A 75 0.93 15.44 11.08
N LYS A 76 1.96 15.82 11.82
CA LYS A 76 2.17 17.20 12.27
C LYS A 76 2.83 18.00 11.17
N GLU A 77 2.10 18.89 10.54
CA GLU A 77 2.64 19.82 9.56
C GLU A 77 3.13 21.07 10.29
N VAL A 78 4.42 21.35 10.17
CA VAL A 78 5.08 22.51 10.77
C VAL A 78 5.33 23.53 9.67
N TYR A 79 4.76 24.71 9.84
CA TYR A 79 4.85 25.87 8.95
C TYR A 79 5.57 27.01 9.66
N ASP A 80 5.97 28.05 8.92
CA ASP A 80 6.63 29.23 9.50
C ASP A 80 5.73 30.00 10.50
N ASP A 81 4.40 29.87 10.35
CA ASP A 81 3.37 30.56 11.13
C ASP A 81 2.67 29.68 12.17
N GLY A 82 3.00 28.39 12.27
CA GLY A 82 2.42 27.50 13.27
C GLY A 82 2.48 26.02 12.93
N GLU A 83 1.72 25.22 13.69
CA GLU A 83 1.70 23.77 13.57
C GLU A 83 0.27 23.25 13.52
N VAL A 84 -0.01 22.30 12.62
CA VAL A 84 -1.33 21.69 12.48
C VAL A 84 -1.19 20.17 12.44
N TRP A 85 -2.00 19.48 13.24
CA TRP A 85 -2.15 18.04 13.16
C TRP A 85 -3.18 17.68 12.10
N LYS A 86 -2.81 16.78 11.19
CA LYS A 86 -3.73 16.18 10.22
C LYS A 86 -3.73 14.67 10.40
N GLU A 87 -4.92 14.10 10.34
CA GLU A 87 -5.13 12.66 10.25
C GLU A 87 -5.52 12.30 8.81
N ASN A 88 -5.27 11.06 8.41
CA ASN A 88 -5.74 10.52 7.13
C ASN A 88 -7.26 10.36 7.12
N ARG A 89 -7.90 10.90 6.08
CA ARG A 89 -9.35 10.87 5.92
C ARG A 89 -9.86 9.45 5.69
N GLU A 90 -9.09 8.65 4.97
CA GLU A 90 -9.41 7.27 4.59
C GLU A 90 -9.70 6.40 5.83
N PHE A 91 -8.95 6.63 6.93
CA PHE A 91 -9.18 5.97 8.21
C PHE A 91 -10.48 6.46 8.90
N LEU A 92 -10.74 7.76 8.87
CA LEU A 92 -11.97 8.35 9.43
C LEU A 92 -13.22 7.86 8.68
N ASP A 93 -13.16 7.81 7.35
CA ASP A 93 -14.29 7.38 6.51
C ASP A 93 -14.66 5.91 6.80
N ARG A 94 -13.64 5.05 6.98
CA ARG A 94 -13.82 3.64 7.36
C ARG A 94 -14.43 3.50 8.76
N THR A 95 -13.90 4.21 9.75
CA THR A 95 -14.37 4.12 11.14
C THR A 95 -15.74 4.77 11.38
N THR A 96 -16.10 5.79 10.59
CA THR A 96 -17.40 6.48 10.72
C THR A 96 -18.55 5.69 10.07
N THR A 97 -18.25 4.94 9.00
CA THR A 97 -19.25 4.12 8.30
C THR A 97 -19.60 2.87 9.11
N ASP A 98 -18.66 2.39 9.94
CA ASP A 98 -18.73 1.08 10.57
C ASP A 98 -18.84 1.15 12.10
N GLY A 99 -20.08 1.33 12.58
CA GLY A 99 -20.46 0.90 13.94
C GLY A 99 -20.42 -0.64 14.13
N ALA A 100 -19.92 -1.40 13.16
CA ALA A 100 -19.79 -2.84 13.16
C ALA A 100 -18.50 -3.25 12.43
N THR A 101 -17.57 -3.88 13.15
CA THR A 101 -16.41 -4.66 12.66
C THR A 101 -16.26 -4.75 11.13
N ALA A 102 -15.47 -3.87 10.52
CA ALA A 102 -15.15 -3.97 9.09
C ALA A 102 -13.74 -4.54 8.89
N SER A 103 -13.70 -5.78 8.42
CA SER A 103 -12.50 -6.34 7.80
C SER A 103 -12.27 -5.67 6.44
N SER A 104 -11.00 -5.46 6.09
CA SER A 104 -10.56 -4.94 4.78
C SER A 104 -11.31 -5.65 3.65
N PRO A 105 -11.94 -4.93 2.69
CA PRO A 105 -12.62 -5.58 1.58
C PRO A 105 -11.59 -6.42 0.83
N ALA A 106 -11.85 -7.72 0.73
CA ALA A 106 -10.96 -8.63 0.03
C ALA A 106 -10.69 -8.08 -1.37
N PRO A 107 -9.42 -8.00 -1.81
CA PRO A 107 -9.08 -7.37 -3.06
C PRO A 107 -9.83 -8.08 -4.18
N ALA A 108 -10.44 -7.29 -5.08
CA ALA A 108 -11.25 -7.80 -6.18
C ALA A 108 -10.40 -8.79 -6.99
N THR A 109 -10.64 -10.08 -6.80
CA THR A 109 -9.78 -11.13 -7.34
C THR A 109 -10.02 -11.19 -8.83
N ARG A 110 -9.09 -10.66 -9.63
CA ARG A 110 -9.15 -10.85 -11.07
C ARG A 110 -8.86 -12.33 -11.35
N PRO A 111 -9.67 -13.02 -12.17
CA PRO A 111 -9.35 -14.38 -12.55
C PRO A 111 -7.96 -14.37 -13.19
N ALA A 112 -7.06 -15.21 -12.70
CA ALA A 112 -5.77 -15.43 -13.32
C ALA A 112 -6.02 -15.71 -14.80
N LYS A 113 -5.62 -14.79 -15.68
CA LYS A 113 -5.84 -14.94 -17.11
C LYS A 113 -5.11 -16.22 -17.54
N GLY A 114 -5.85 -17.30 -17.76
CA GLY A 114 -5.37 -18.64 -18.12
C GLY A 114 -4.77 -18.73 -19.53
N GLY A 115 -4.10 -17.67 -19.98
CA GLY A 115 -3.39 -17.61 -21.25
C GLY A 115 -2.14 -16.78 -21.05
N GLY A 116 -0.97 -17.37 -21.33
CA GLY A 116 0.30 -16.69 -21.20
C GLY A 116 0.29 -15.36 -21.94
N CYS A 117 0.55 -14.26 -21.24
CA CYS A 117 0.61 -12.93 -21.83
C CYS A 117 1.75 -12.79 -22.85
N CYS A 118 2.75 -13.67 -22.79
CA CYS A 118 3.79 -13.80 -23.79
C CYS A 118 3.35 -14.77 -24.89
N GLY A 119 2.42 -14.34 -25.73
CA GLY A 119 2.30 -14.91 -27.07
C GLY A 119 3.62 -14.68 -27.81
N SER A 120 4.53 -15.64 -27.73
CA SER A 120 5.79 -15.77 -28.48
C SER A 120 6.75 -14.56 -28.51
N LYS A 121 7.95 -14.77 -27.93
CA LYS A 121 9.26 -14.25 -28.39
C LYS A 121 9.73 -12.88 -27.84
N VAL A 122 10.46 -12.92 -26.72
CA VAL A 122 11.71 -12.15 -26.57
C VAL A 122 12.83 -13.17 -26.44
N ARG A 123 13.67 -13.30 -27.48
CA ARG A 123 14.95 -13.99 -27.38
C ARG A 123 16.01 -12.92 -27.17
N VAL A 124 16.69 -12.97 -26.03
CA VAL A 124 17.91 -12.20 -25.80
C VAL A 124 19.03 -12.99 -26.48
N ASN A 125 19.62 -12.45 -27.55
CA ASN A 125 20.84 -13.03 -28.12
C ASN A 125 22.02 -12.48 -27.32
N GLU A 126 22.75 -13.38 -26.65
CA GLU A 126 24.05 -13.07 -26.06
C GLU A 126 25.07 -12.96 -27.21
N SER A 127 25.92 -11.92 -27.17
CA SER A 127 27.05 -11.72 -28.10
C SER A 127 28.36 -12.12 -27.42
#